data_AF-A0A919IUD9-F1
#
_entry.id   AF-A0A919IUD9-F1
#
_cell.length_a   1.000
_cell.length_b   1.000
_cell.length_c   1.000
_cell.angle_alpha   90.00
_cell.angle_beta   90.00
_cell.angle_gamma   90.00
#
_symmetry.space_group_name_H-M   'P 1'
#
loop_
_entity.id
_entity.type
_entity.pdbx_description
1 polymer ?
#
loop_
_entity_poly.entity_id
_entity_poly.type
_entity_poly.pdbx_seq_one_letter_code
_entity_poly.pdbx_strand_id
1 'polypeptide(L)'
;MIETGFGLPELMEDLGRRGVSALLKVDHERFGFGQKPWTLMLSGPGLGESASFHSDFRSLREALDRGLSFLRGLPGDWDWLDSYPLDSE
;
A
#
# COMPACT_ATOMS: atom_id res chain seq x y z
N MET A 1 -18.74 -10.01 17.18
CA MET A 1 -17.33 -9.69 17.37
C MET A 1 -16.83 -9.30 16.00
N ILE A 2 -16.84 -8.01 15.67
CA ILE A 2 -16.39 -7.55 14.35
C ILE A 2 -14.91 -7.26 14.52
N GLU A 3 -14.06 -8.05 13.87
CA GLU A 3 -12.66 -7.70 13.71
C GLU A 3 -12.61 -6.41 12.88
N THR A 4 -12.45 -5.27 13.53
CA THR A 4 -12.07 -4.01 12.87
C THR A 4 -10.59 -4.08 12.52
N GLY A 5 -10.23 -4.99 11.61
CA GLY A 5 -8.93 -5.02 10.96
C GLY A 5 -8.91 -4.04 9.79
N PHE A 6 -7.73 -3.52 9.47
CA PHE A 6 -7.52 -2.77 8.23
C PHE A 6 -7.95 -3.63 7.03
N GLY A 7 -8.89 -3.12 6.21
CA GLY A 7 -9.45 -3.81 5.05
C GLY A 7 -8.46 -3.93 3.89
N LEU A 8 -7.41 -4.73 4.07
CA LEU A 8 -6.36 -4.94 3.07
C LEU A 8 -6.91 -5.56 1.77
N PRO A 9 -7.78 -6.58 1.79
CA PRO A 9 -8.38 -7.11 0.56
C PRO A 9 -9.16 -6.05 -0.20
N GLU A 10 -10.01 -5.28 0.49
CA GLU A 10 -10.83 -4.24 -0.11
C GLU A 10 -9.96 -3.13 -0.70
N LEU A 11 -8.90 -2.72 0.00
CA LEU A 11 -7.93 -1.75 -0.52
C LEU A 11 -7.31 -2.25 -1.83
N MET A 12 -6.86 -3.51 -1.85
CA MET A 12 -6.20 -4.10 -3.02
C MET A 12 -7.16 -4.17 -4.22
N GLU A 13 -8.43 -4.52 -4.00
CA GLU A 13 -9.46 -4.49 -5.03
C GLU A 13 -9.71 -3.07 -5.56
N ASP A 14 -9.82 -2.09 -4.67
CA ASP A 14 -10.10 -0.71 -5.02
C ASP A 14 -8.96 -0.02 -5.77
N LEU A 15 -7.70 -0.37 -5.45
CA LEU A 15 -6.53 0.00 -6.24
C LEU A 15 -6.64 -0.56 -7.67
N GLY A 16 -6.96 -1.85 -7.80
CA GLY A 16 -7.12 -2.51 -9.10
C GLY A 16 -8.22 -1.88 -9.95
N ARG A 17 -9.39 -1.59 -9.36
CA ARG A 17 -10.52 -0.90 -10.03
C ARG A 17 -10.15 0.48 -10.58
N ARG A 18 -9.16 1.13 -9.97
CA ARG A 18 -8.67 2.47 -10.36
C ARG A 18 -7.45 2.43 -11.28
N GLY A 19 -7.11 1.25 -11.81
CA GLY A 19 -5.98 1.10 -12.74
C GLY A 19 -4.62 1.17 -12.06
N VAL A 20 -4.56 0.87 -10.76
CA VAL A 20 -3.32 0.72 -9.99
C VAL A 20 -3.02 -0.76 -9.79
N SER A 21 -1.92 -1.22 -10.37
CA SER A 21 -1.32 -2.51 -10.06
C SER A 21 -0.58 -2.41 -8.74
N ALA A 22 -0.93 -3.28 -7.78
CA ALA A 22 -0.31 -3.32 -6.46
C ALA A 22 0.33 -4.68 -6.18
N LEU A 23 1.55 -4.67 -5.66
CA LEU A 23 2.24 -5.84 -5.10
C LEU A 23 2.66 -5.54 -3.68
N LEU A 24 2.21 -6.36 -2.74
CA LEU A 24 2.68 -6.39 -1.37
C LEU A 24 3.28 -7.77 -1.11
N LYS A 25 4.56 -7.81 -0.76
CA LYS A 25 5.32 -9.06 -0.60
C LYS A 25 6.06 -9.06 0.74
N VAL A 26 6.08 -10.21 1.41
CA VAL A 26 7.04 -10.50 2.49
C VAL A 26 8.14 -11.41 1.96
N ASP A 27 9.38 -10.99 2.13
CA ASP A 27 10.56 -11.76 1.80
C ASP A 27 11.10 -12.48 3.04
N HIS A 28 11.02 -13.81 3.05
CA HIS A 28 11.36 -14.62 4.23
C HIS A 28 12.86 -14.62 4.57
N GLU A 29 13.74 -14.50 3.56
CA GLU A 29 15.19 -14.45 3.79
C GLU A 29 15.54 -13.12 4.46
N ARG A 30 15.03 -12.01 3.92
CA ARG A 30 15.21 -10.67 4.53
C ARG A 30 14.62 -10.62 5.94
N PHE A 31 13.52 -11.32 6.18
CA PHE A 31 12.90 -11.42 7.49
C PHE A 31 13.84 -12.16 8.47
N GLY A 32 14.36 -13.32 8.05
CA GLY A 32 15.31 -14.12 8.84
C GLY A 32 16.63 -13.40 9.15
N PHE A 33 17.08 -12.50 8.27
CA PHE A 33 18.27 -11.68 8.46
C PHE A 33 18.01 -10.32 9.14
N GLY A 34 16.79 -10.06 9.63
CA GLY A 34 16.46 -8.80 10.33
C GLY A 34 16.57 -7.54 9.46
N GLN A 35 16.37 -7.68 8.14
CA GLN A 35 16.43 -6.57 7.18
C GLN A 35 15.07 -5.88 7.03
N LYS A 36 14.76 -5.34 5.84
CA LYS A 36 13.45 -4.79 5.46
C LYS A 36 12.69 -5.82 4.61
N PRO A 37 11.84 -6.67 5.20
CA PRO A 37 11.25 -7.81 4.50
C PRO A 37 10.01 -7.45 3.67
N TRP A 38 9.38 -6.31 3.92
CA TRP A 38 8.14 -5.92 3.24
C TRP A 38 8.46 -5.10 1.99
N THR A 39 8.08 -5.58 0.81
CA THR A 39 8.14 -4.80 -0.43
C THR A 39 6.74 -4.33 -0.78
N LEU A 40 6.58 -3.02 -1.03
CA LEU A 40 5.39 -2.47 -1.68
C LEU A 40 5.78 -1.89 -3.03
N MET A 41 5.06 -2.31 -4.07
CA MET A 41 5.14 -1.75 -5.41
C MET A 41 3.76 -1.31 -5.88
N LEU A 42 3.66 -0.09 -6.39
CA LEU A 42 2.47 0.49 -7.01
C LEU A 42 2.86 1.01 -8.40
N SER A 43 2.07 0.66 -9.41
CA SER A 43 2.27 1.11 -10.79
C SER A 43 0.96 1.17 -11.55
N GLY A 44 0.98 1.66 -12.78
CA GLY A 44 -0.16 1.61 -13.68
C GLY A 44 -0.73 3.00 -14.00
N PRO A 45 -1.60 3.07 -15.02
CA PRO A 45 -2.12 4.33 -15.54
C PRO A 45 -2.92 5.13 -14.50
N GLY A 46 -3.48 4.46 -13.47
CA GLY A 46 -4.18 5.12 -12.37
C GLY A 46 -3.30 6.07 -11.54
N LEU A 47 -1.97 5.95 -11.63
CA LEU A 47 -1.02 6.85 -10.96
C LEU A 47 -0.60 8.04 -11.84
N GLY A 48 -0.94 8.03 -13.13
CA GLY A 48 -0.38 8.90 -14.16
C GLY A 48 0.79 8.24 -14.92
N GLU A 49 1.11 8.75 -16.11
CA GLU A 49 1.98 8.05 -17.09
C GLU A 49 3.42 7.73 -16.61
N SER A 50 3.93 8.44 -15.61
CA SER A 50 5.31 8.27 -15.12
C SER A 50 5.41 7.97 -13.62
N ALA A 51 4.30 7.91 -12.90
CA ALA A 51 4.33 7.69 -11.46
C ALA A 51 4.41 6.20 -11.14
N SER A 52 5.31 5.86 -10.23
CA SER A 52 5.39 4.53 -9.63
C SER A 52 5.97 4.64 -8.22
N PHE A 53 5.64 3.64 -7.41
CA PHE A 53 6.20 3.49 -6.07
C PHE A 53 6.82 2.11 -5.97
N HIS A 54 8.05 2.03 -5.47
CA HIS A 54 8.70 0.78 -5.17
C HIS A 54 9.68 0.99 -4.02
N SER A 55 9.41 0.36 -2.88
CA SER A 55 10.31 0.45 -1.73
C SER A 55 10.17 -0.75 -0.80
N ASP A 56 11.20 -0.93 0.03
CA ASP A 56 11.28 -1.95 1.05
C ASP A 56 11.14 -1.34 2.46
N PHE A 57 10.42 -2.02 3.35
CA PHE A 57 10.00 -1.57 4.67
C PHE A 57 10.24 -2.61 5.76
N ARG A 58 10.32 -2.15 7.01
CA ARG A 58 10.50 -3.03 8.17
C ARG A 58 9.21 -3.69 8.62
N SER A 59 8.05 -3.10 8.30
CA SER A 59 6.74 -3.61 8.70
C SER A 59 5.68 -3.38 7.64
N LEU A 60 4.59 -4.16 7.71
CA LEU A 60 3.39 -3.96 6.89
C LEU A 60 2.80 -2.55 7.09
N ARG A 61 2.72 -2.09 8.34
CA ARG A 61 2.17 -0.76 8.67
C ARG A 61 2.98 0.35 8.01
N GLU A 62 4.31 0.28 8.09
CA GLU A 62 5.19 1.24 7.43
C GLU A 62 5.02 1.23 5.91
N ALA A 63 4.89 0.04 5.30
CA ALA A 63 4.65 -0.08 3.87
C ALA A 63 3.33 0.57 3.45
N LEU A 64 2.24 0.30 4.17
CA LEU A 64 0.93 0.89 3.90
C LEU A 64 0.93 2.40 4.13
N ASP A 65 1.50 2.88 5.23
CA ASP A 65 1.57 4.31 5.56
C ASP A 65 2.27 5.11 4.46
N ARG A 66 3.45 4.64 4.04
CA ARG A 66 4.23 5.30 2.99
C ARG A 66 3.59 5.18 1.60
N GLY A 67 3.00 4.02 1.29
CA GLY A 67 2.29 3.80 0.03
C GLY A 67 1.05 4.67 -0.10
N LEU A 68 0.18 4.68 0.92
CA LEU A 68 -1.03 5.50 0.92
C LEU A 68 -0.71 6.99 0.93
N SER A 69 0.31 7.42 1.69
CA SER A 69 0.78 8.80 1.67
C SER A 69 1.32 9.22 0.29
N PHE A 70 2.00 8.32 -0.41
CA PHE A 70 2.43 8.56 -1.79
C PHE A 70 1.22 8.78 -2.72
N LEU A 71 0.21 7.90 -2.64
CA LEU A 71 -1.00 8.02 -3.46
C LEU A 71 -1.74 9.34 -3.20
N ARG A 72 -1.95 9.72 -1.93
CA ARG A 72 -2.57 11.00 -1.56
C ARG A 72 -1.80 12.23 -2.06
N GLY A 73 -0.51 12.09 -2.35
CA GLY A 73 0.32 13.16 -2.90
C GLY A 73 0.27 13.30 -4.43
N LEU A 74 -0.35 12.35 -5.14
CA LEU A 74 -0.47 12.40 -6.59
C LEU A 74 -1.64 13.30 -7.03
N PRO A 75 -1.57 13.92 -8.23
CA PRO A 75 -2.74 14.52 -8.85
C PRO A 75 -3.83 13.46 -9.07
N GLY A 76 -5.10 13.83 -8.87
CA GLY A 76 -6.25 12.93 -9.07
C GLY A 76 -7.16 12.86 -7.85
N ASP A 77 -8.16 11.99 -7.93
CA ASP A 77 -9.10 11.72 -6.83
C ASP A 77 -8.58 10.57 -5.95
N TRP A 78 -8.09 10.95 -4.77
CA TRP A 78 -7.53 10.04 -3.77
C TRP A 78 -8.29 10.07 -2.44
N ASP A 79 -9.37 10.84 -2.35
CA ASP A 79 -10.14 11.05 -1.11
C ASP A 79 -10.77 9.74 -0.61
N TRP A 80 -11.02 8.80 -1.52
CA TRP A 80 -11.51 7.45 -1.18
C TRP A 80 -10.58 6.69 -0.22
N LEU A 81 -9.28 7.04 -0.17
CA LEU A 81 -8.30 6.46 0.75
C LEU A 81 -8.61 6.76 2.23
N ASP A 82 -9.47 7.72 2.52
CA ASP A 82 -9.89 8.04 3.89
C ASP A 82 -10.75 6.93 4.51
N SER A 83 -11.26 6.01 3.68
CA SER A 83 -11.94 4.78 4.12
C SER A 83 -10.97 3.74 4.72
N TYR A 84 -9.65 3.96 4.61
CA TYR A 84 -8.60 3.06 5.07
C TYR A 84 -7.69 3.75 6.11
N PRO A 85 -8.21 4.09 7.31
CA PRO A 85 -7.40 4.65 8.36
C PRO A 85 -6.36 3.62 8.84
N LEU A 86 -5.10 4.02 8.91
CA LEU A 86 -4.03 3.22 9.53
C LEU A 86 -3.94 3.46 11.04
N ASP A 87 -4.75 4.38 11.55
CA ASP A 87 -4.91 4.68 12.96
C ASP A 87 -6.01 3.80 13.52
N SER A 88 -5.60 2.61 13.95
CA SER A 88 -6.31 1.85 14.97
C SER A 88 -5.33 1.66 16.11
N GLU A 89 -5.46 2.47 17.15
CA GLU A 89 -4.99 2.11 18.49
C GLU A 89 -5.92 1.07 19.10
#